data_AF-A0AAV8ZVN2-F1
#
_entry.id   AF-A0AAV8ZVN2-F1
#
_cell.length_a   1.000
_cell.length_b   1.000
_cell.length_c   1.000
_cell.angle_alpha   90.00
_cell.angle_beta   90.00
_cell.angle_gamma   90.00
#
_symmetry.space_group_name_H-M   'P 1'
#
loop_
_entity.id
_entity.type
_entity.pdbx_description
1 polymer ?
#
loop_
_entity_poly.entity_id
_entity_poly.type
_entity_poly.pdbx_seq_one_letter_code
_entity_poly.pdbx_strand_id
1 'polypeptide(L)'
;MLKGCLAVKEYVNVSNLPKATAFLKRQSVGYTPKKSKVLTADQVAKSILEVPDKKWLLTKVILVFGIFGACQRDDLVHLTLEDVEDKGRF
;
A
#
# COMPACT_ATOMS: atom_id res chain seq x y z
N MET A 1 -12.97 -2.68 7.08
CA MET A 1 -11.80 -2.32 7.92
C MET A 1 -11.91 -2.89 9.35
N LEU A 2 -13.07 -2.81 10.03
CA LEU A 2 -13.19 -3.29 11.42
C LEU A 2 -12.97 -4.81 11.61
N LYS A 3 -13.53 -5.67 10.74
CA LYS A 3 -13.32 -7.13 10.82
C LYS A 3 -11.83 -7.53 10.77
N GLY A 4 -11.09 -6.94 9.82
CA GLY A 4 -9.65 -7.18 9.69
C GLY A 4 -8.88 -6.63 10.89
N CYS A 5 -9.28 -5.47 11.43
CA CYS A 5 -8.62 -4.90 12.59
C CYS A 5 -8.80 -5.76 13.86
N LEU A 6 -10.00 -6.32 14.07
CA LEU A 6 -10.27 -7.27 15.16
C LEU A 6 -9.46 -8.56 15.02
N ALA A 7 -9.29 -9.06 13.80
CA ALA A 7 -8.49 -10.25 13.54
C ALA A 7 -6.99 -10.03 13.81
N VAL A 8 -6.45 -8.88 13.41
CA VAL A 8 -5.01 -8.59 13.50
C VAL A 8 -4.61 -8.05 14.88
N LYS A 9 -5.40 -7.15 15.49
CA LYS A 9 -5.01 -6.48 16.74
C LYS A 9 -5.52 -7.18 18.00
N GLU A 10 -6.76 -7.68 17.93
CA GLU A 10 -7.43 -8.28 19.09
C GLU A 10 -7.43 -9.82 19.05
N TYR A 11 -6.87 -10.41 17.98
CA TYR A 11 -6.92 -11.86 17.72
C TYR A 11 -8.34 -12.46 17.72
N VAL A 12 -9.36 -11.64 17.42
CA VAL A 12 -10.76 -12.07 17.38
C VAL A 12 -11.20 -12.37 15.96
N ASN A 13 -11.51 -13.64 15.67
CA ASN A 13 -12.09 -14.04 14.39
C ASN A 13 -13.62 -13.88 14.37
N VAL A 14 -14.09 -12.74 13.87
CA VAL A 14 -15.51 -12.40 13.75
C VAL A 14 -16.25 -13.25 12.70
N SER A 15 -15.52 -14.00 11.87
CA SER A 15 -16.11 -14.90 10.87
C SER A 15 -16.86 -16.06 11.54
N ASN A 16 -16.43 -16.44 12.75
CA ASN A 16 -17.05 -17.50 13.56
C ASN A 16 -18.24 -17.00 14.40
N LEU A 17 -18.58 -15.71 14.31
CA LEU A 17 -19.65 -15.07 15.09
C LEU A 17 -20.76 -14.57 14.15
N PRO A 18 -21.79 -15.40 13.86
CA PRO A 18 -22.79 -15.09 12.83
C PRO A 18 -23.56 -13.80 13.12
N LYS A 19 -23.95 -13.58 14.38
CA LYS A 19 -24.65 -12.37 14.83
C LYS A 19 -23.80 -11.11 14.65
N ALA A 20 -22.52 -11.17 15.03
CA ALA A 20 -21.59 -10.05 14.87
C ALA A 20 -21.31 -9.77 13.39
N THR A 21 -21.12 -10.81 12.57
CA THR A 21 -20.95 -10.66 11.13
C THR A 21 -22.17 -10.03 10.45
N ALA A 22 -23.39 -10.43 10.84
CA ALA A 22 -24.62 -9.84 10.32
C ALA A 22 -24.78 -8.37 10.75
N PHE A 23 -24.49 -8.05 12.02
CA PHE A 23 -24.50 -6.68 12.53
C PHE A 23 -23.52 -5.78 11.75
N LEU A 24 -22.29 -6.23 11.55
CA LEU A 24 -21.27 -5.47 10.81
C LEU A 24 -21.64 -5.28 9.33
N LYS A 25 -22.29 -6.26 8.70
CA LYS A 25 -22.80 -6.12 7.33
C LYS A 25 -23.90 -5.05 7.25
N ARG A 26 -24.85 -5.05 8.19
CA ARG A 26 -25.90 -4.02 8.27
C ARG A 26 -25.33 -2.63 8.49
N GLN A 27 -24.32 -2.49 9.35
CA GLN A 27 -23.65 -1.21 9.57
C GLN A 27 -22.83 -0.72 8.37
N SER A 28 -22.46 -1.61 7.45
CA SER A 28 -21.74 -1.24 6.22
C SER A 28 -22.66 -0.84 5.05
N VAL A 29 -23.99 -0.94 5.20
CA VAL A 29 -24.92 -0.54 4.14
C VAL A 29 -24.79 0.97 3.89
N GLY A 30 -24.58 1.36 2.64
CA GLY A 30 -24.36 2.76 2.25
C GLY A 30 -22.94 3.29 2.50
N TYR A 31 -22.06 2.49 3.11
CA TYR A 31 -20.65 2.86 3.26
C TYR A 31 -19.93 2.75 1.91
N THR A 32 -19.51 3.90 1.38
CA THR A 32 -18.57 3.96 0.26
C THR A 32 -17.15 4.07 0.82
N PRO A 33 -16.24 3.12 0.53
CA PRO A 33 -14.86 3.24 0.97
C PRO A 33 -14.25 4.55 0.47
N LYS A 34 -13.61 5.31 1.36
CA LYS A 34 -12.78 6.45 0.95
C LYS A 34 -11.57 5.90 0.19
N LYS A 35 -11.70 5.83 -1.14
CA LYS A 35 -10.57 5.49 -2.00
C LYS A 35 -9.62 6.68 -2.01
N SER A 36 -8.35 6.42 -1.72
CA SER A 36 -7.30 7.42 -1.98
C SER A 36 -7.31 7.77 -3.46
N LYS A 37 -6.94 9.02 -3.78
CA LYS A 37 -6.67 9.39 -5.17
C LYS A 37 -5.57 8.47 -5.69
N VAL A 38 -5.81 7.86 -6.85
CA VAL A 38 -4.85 6.97 -7.52
C VAL A 38 -4.10 7.81 -8.54
N LEU A 39 -2.78 7.65 -8.59
CA LEU A 39 -1.94 8.30 -9.59
C LEU A 39 -2.18 7.66 -10.96
N THR A 40 -2.24 8.47 -12.02
CA THR A 40 -2.26 7.95 -13.40
C THR A 40 -0.85 7.56 -13.85
N ALA A 41 -0.75 6.74 -14.90
CA ALA A 41 0.53 6.37 -15.49
C ALA A 41 1.36 7.61 -15.91
N ASP A 42 0.71 8.61 -16.51
CA ASP A 42 1.38 9.86 -16.90
C ASP A 42 1.90 10.65 -15.70
N GLN A 43 1.14 10.69 -14.60
CA GLN A 43 1.58 11.35 -13.37
C GLN A 43 2.79 10.63 -12.77
N VAL A 44 2.79 9.30 -12.78
CA VAL A 44 3.93 8.49 -12.34
C VAL A 44 5.15 8.76 -13.23
N ALA A 45 5.01 8.68 -14.55
CA ALA A 45 6.10 8.90 -15.49
C ALA A 45 6.71 10.31 -15.36
N LYS A 46 5.86 11.34 -15.32
CA LYS A 46 6.29 12.74 -15.10
C LYS A 46 7.03 12.91 -13.77
N SER A 47 6.55 12.26 -12.71
CA SER A 47 7.21 12.33 -11.41
C SER A 47 8.60 11.70 -11.40
N ILE A 48 8.82 10.64 -12.19
CA ILE A 48 10.11 9.94 -12.27
C ILE A 48 11.08 10.69 -13.19
N LEU A 49 10.61 11.13 -14.36
CA LEU A 49 11.47 11.64 -15.42
C LEU A 49 11.75 13.16 -15.32
N GLU A 50 10.77 13.96 -14.90
CA GLU A 50 10.86 15.43 -15.02
C GLU A 50 11.17 16.13 -13.69
N VAL A 51 10.80 15.53 -12.56
CA VAL A 51 10.94 16.20 -11.25
C VAL A 51 12.42 16.21 -10.81
N PRO A 52 12.95 17.30 -10.21
CA PRO A 52 14.36 17.34 -9.80
C PRO A 52 14.72 16.38 -8.67
N ASP A 53 15.82 15.64 -8.82
CA ASP A 53 16.29 14.65 -7.83
C ASP A 53 16.74 15.28 -6.52
N LYS A 54 17.31 16.50 -6.58
CA LYS A 54 17.82 17.21 -5.39
C LYS A 54 16.83 17.28 -4.23
N LYS A 55 15.53 17.30 -4.52
CA LYS A 55 14.46 17.32 -3.51
C LYS A 55 13.66 16.02 -3.43
N TRP A 56 13.55 15.26 -4.52
CA TRP A 56 12.57 14.19 -4.66
C TRP A 56 13.17 12.80 -4.92
N LEU A 57 14.50 12.66 -4.88
CA LEU A 57 15.18 11.40 -5.17
C LEU A 57 14.60 10.22 -4.37
N LEU A 58 14.46 10.37 -3.05
CA LEU A 58 13.90 9.31 -2.19
C LEU A 58 12.48 8.92 -2.61
N THR A 59 11.63 9.91 -2.90
CA THR A 59 10.25 9.66 -3.33
C THR A 59 10.20 8.92 -4.67
N LYS A 60 11.08 9.25 -5.61
CA LYS A 60 11.18 8.54 -6.89
C LYS A 60 11.62 7.09 -6.69
N VAL A 61 12.62 6.86 -5.84
CA VAL A 61 13.10 5.51 -5.50
C VAL A 61 11.95 4.70 -4.89
N ILE A 62 11.28 5.22 -3.86
CA ILE A 62 10.12 4.55 -3.24
C ILE A 62 9.02 4.25 -4.26
N LEU A 63 8.73 5.19 -5.18
CA LEU A 63 7.72 5.00 -6.21
C LEU A 63 8.08 3.88 -7.19
N VAL A 64 9.35 3.81 -7.60
CA VAL A 64 9.86 2.77 -8.50
C VAL A 64 9.80 1.40 -7.81
N PHE A 65 10.33 1.26 -6.60
CA PHE A 65 10.28 -0.01 -5.86
C PHE A 65 8.85 -0.43 -5.54
N GLY A 66 7.99 0.50 -5.10
CA GLY A 66 6.59 0.20 -4.79
C GLY A 66 5.77 -0.26 -6.00
N ILE A 67 5.96 0.37 -7.16
CA ILE A 67 5.20 0.04 -8.38
C ILE A 67 5.80 -1.18 -9.08
N PHE A 68 7.10 -1.17 -9.39
CA PHE A 68 7.74 -2.19 -10.21
C PHE A 68 8.18 -3.42 -9.40
N GLY A 69 8.50 -3.23 -8.12
CA GLY A 69 8.80 -4.34 -7.19
C GLY A 69 7.56 -4.91 -6.49
N ALA A 70 6.38 -4.30 -6.71
CA ALA A 70 5.14 -4.64 -6.00
C ALA A 70 5.25 -4.61 -4.46
N CYS A 71 6.18 -3.81 -3.94
CA CYS A 71 6.44 -3.71 -2.51
C CYS A 71 5.30 -2.99 -1.78
N GLN A 72 4.80 -3.61 -0.71
CA GLN A 72 3.89 -2.96 0.23
C GLN A 72 4.66 -1.99 1.12
N ARG A 73 3.91 -1.21 1.92
CA ARG A 73 4.51 -0.21 2.82
C ARG A 73 5.50 -0.83 3.81
N ASP A 74 5.20 -2.02 4.32
CA ASP A 74 6.07 -2.67 5.30
C ASP A 74 7.37 -3.14 4.64
N ASP A 75 7.28 -3.72 3.44
CA ASP A 75 8.43 -4.10 2.62
C ASP A 75 9.35 -2.90 2.33
N LEU A 76 8.77 -1.75 1.96
CA LEU A 76 9.52 -0.52 1.69
C LEU A 76 10.21 0.07 2.93
N VAL A 77 9.62 -0.11 4.12
CA VAL A 77 10.18 0.40 5.38
C VAL A 77 11.34 -0.47 5.86
N HIS A 78 11.30 -1.77 5.57
CA HIS A 78 12.35 -2.72 5.95
C HIS A 78 13.37 -3.00 4.85
N LEU A 79 13.25 -2.36 3.68
CA LEU A 79 14.18 -2.54 2.56
C LEU A 79 15.59 -2.09 2.96
N THR A 80 16.56 -2.98 2.77
CA THR A 80 17.97 -2.75 3.05
C THR A 80 18.81 -2.78 1.77
N LEU A 81 20.10 -2.45 1.88
CA LEU A 81 21.03 -2.58 0.75
C LEU A 81 21.29 -4.03 0.35
N GLU A 82 21.09 -4.99 1.27
CA GLU A 82 21.27 -6.41 1.01
C GLU A 82 20.16 -6.98 0.11
N ASP A 83 19.02 -6.30 0.06
CA ASP A 83 17.87 -6.67 -0.78
C ASP A 83 18.01 -6.17 -2.23
N VAL A 84 19.09 -5.44 -2.56
CA VAL A 84 19.32 -4.82 -3.87
C VAL A 84 20.56 -5.40 -4.54
N GLU A 85 20.35 -6.01 -5.71
CA GLU A 85 21.43 -6.50 -6.57
C GLU A 85 21.63 -5.54 -7.75
N ASP A 86 22.82 -4.95 -7.86
CA ASP A 86 23.21 -4.21 -9.07
C ASP A 86 23.71 -5.19 -10.14
N LYS A 87 22.93 -5.33 -11.22
CA LYS A 87 23.26 -6.19 -12.36
C LYS A 87 24.19 -5.53 -13.38
N GLY A 88 24.69 -4.33 -13.10
CA GLY A 88 25.51 -3.56 -14.03
C GLY A 88 24.72 -2.98 -15.21
N ARG A 89 25.43 -2.38 -16.17
CA ARG A 89 24.80 -1.75 -17.34
C ARG A 89 24.51 -2.76 -18.44
N PHE A 90 23.26 -2.74 -18.92
CA PHE A 90 22.86 -3.24 -20.24
C PHE A 90 23.19 -2.21 -21.32
#